data_AF-O53377-F1
#
_entry.id   AF-O53377-F1
#
_cell.length_a   1.000
_cell.length_b   1.000
_cell.length_c   1.000
_cell.angle_alpha   90.00
_cell.angle_beta   90.00
_cell.angle_gamma   90.00
#
_symmetry.space_group_name_H-M   'P 1'
#
loop_
_entity.id
_entity.type
_entity.pdbx_description
1 polymer ?
#
loop_
_entity_poly.entity_id
_entity_poly.type
_entity_poly.pdbx_seq_one_letter_code
_entity_poly.pdbx_strand_id
1 'polypeptide(L)'
;MVVVGTDAHKYSHTFVATDEVGRQLGEKTVKATTAGHATAIMWAREQFGLELIWGIEDCRNMSARLERDLLAAGQQVVRVPTKLMAQTRKSARSRGKSDPIDALAVARAVLRETDLPLATHDETSRELKLLTDRRDVLVAQRTSAINRLRWLVHELDPERAPAARSLDAAKHQQALRTWLDTQPGLVAELARAELTDIIRLTGEINTLAQRISARVHQVAPALLEIPGCAELTAAKIVGEAAGVTRFKSEAAFACHAAVAPIPVWSGNTAGQMRLSRSGNRQLNAALHRIALTQIRMTDSRGQAYYQRLQDAGKTKRAALRCLKRRLARTVFQALRTVHQPSSEHTQPAAACHRSYCSSHLGEPPRLTDMTQKTRIQPLPPKRAGLLIRALYRIAKRRFGEVPEPFTVTAHHRRLLIANVVHEALLQRASRKLPPSVRELAVFWTARSIGCSWCVDFGAMLQRLDGLDVDRLTDIDNYATSSKFSDDERAAIAYAEAMTADPHSVTDEQVADLRARFGEAGVIELTYQIGVENMRARMNSALGITEQGFNSGDACRVPWAAPDVPSAESR
;
A
#
# COMPACT_ATOMS: atom_id res chain seq x y z
N MET A 1 -26.70 26.73 -9.28
CA MET A 1 -25.39 26.36 -8.69
C MET A 1 -24.33 26.21 -9.76
N VAL A 2 -23.15 26.81 -9.60
CA VAL A 2 -22.03 26.67 -10.56
C VAL A 2 -20.89 25.88 -9.93
N VAL A 3 -20.36 24.92 -10.69
CA VAL A 3 -19.22 24.10 -10.27
C VAL A 3 -17.98 24.49 -11.06
N VAL A 4 -16.91 24.85 -10.35
CA VAL A 4 -15.61 25.22 -10.92
C VAL A 4 -14.63 24.07 -10.70
N GLY A 5 -14.33 23.31 -11.75
CA GLY A 5 -13.32 22.26 -11.71
C GLY A 5 -11.91 22.81 -11.93
N THR A 6 -10.92 22.17 -11.32
CA THR A 6 -9.52 22.62 -11.35
C THR A 6 -8.59 21.52 -11.83
N ASP A 7 -7.73 21.86 -12.78
CA ASP A 7 -6.49 21.14 -13.02
C ASP A 7 -5.30 21.89 -12.39
N ALA A 8 -4.65 21.24 -11.42
CA ALA A 8 -3.66 21.86 -10.55
C ALA A 8 -2.24 21.50 -11.00
N HIS A 9 -1.61 22.38 -11.77
CA HIS A 9 -0.20 22.26 -12.18
C HIS A 9 0.76 23.06 -11.26
N LYS A 10 2.07 22.81 -11.35
CA LYS A 10 3.10 23.38 -10.45
C LYS A 10 3.22 24.90 -10.60
N TYR A 11 3.02 25.40 -11.82
CA TYR A 11 3.23 26.80 -12.16
C TYR A 11 1.92 27.56 -12.43
N SER A 12 0.88 26.83 -12.84
CA SER A 12 -0.42 27.34 -13.23
C SER A 12 -1.53 26.47 -12.66
N HIS A 13 -2.69 27.07 -12.45
CA HIS A 13 -3.93 26.34 -12.20
C HIS A 13 -4.93 26.76 -13.26
N THR A 14 -5.58 25.77 -13.87
CA THR A 14 -6.59 25.97 -14.90
C THR A 14 -7.95 25.61 -14.32
N PHE A 15 -8.90 26.54 -14.44
CA PHE A 15 -10.24 26.46 -13.90
C PHE A 15 -11.26 26.42 -15.02
N VAL A 16 -12.25 25.56 -14.90
CA VAL A 16 -13.39 25.50 -15.82
C VAL A 16 -14.70 25.50 -15.03
N ALA A 17 -15.53 26.50 -15.29
CA ALA A 17 -16.85 26.64 -14.68
C ALA A 17 -17.91 25.90 -15.50
N THR A 18 -18.83 25.23 -14.81
CA THR A 18 -19.94 24.48 -15.39
C THR A 18 -21.26 24.77 -14.71
N ASP A 19 -22.36 24.73 -15.47
CA ASP A 19 -23.71 24.76 -14.95
C ASP A 19 -24.16 23.40 -14.39
N GLU A 20 -25.40 23.32 -13.93
CA GLU A 20 -25.98 22.12 -13.29
C GLU A 20 -26.09 20.91 -14.24
N VAL A 21 -26.06 21.13 -15.56
CA VAL A 21 -26.08 20.05 -16.58
C VAL A 21 -24.68 19.70 -17.10
N GLY A 22 -23.63 20.34 -16.58
CA GLY A 22 -22.24 20.09 -16.95
C GLY A 22 -21.80 20.75 -18.26
N ARG A 23 -22.53 21.78 -18.72
CA ARG A 23 -22.12 22.64 -19.84
C ARG A 23 -21.08 23.63 -19.35
N GLN A 24 -20.00 23.78 -20.13
CA GLN A 24 -18.94 24.75 -19.83
C GLN A 24 -19.46 26.18 -20.01
N LEU A 25 -19.29 27.00 -18.97
CA LEU A 25 -19.67 28.42 -18.94
C LEU A 25 -18.47 29.34 -19.16
N GLY A 26 -17.29 28.93 -18.71
CA GLY A 26 -16.06 29.72 -18.88
C GLY A 26 -14.82 28.98 -18.39
N GLU A 27 -13.66 29.55 -18.72
CA GLU A 27 -12.35 29.00 -18.40
C GLU A 27 -11.41 30.13 -17.94
N LYS A 28 -10.51 29.82 -17.00
CA LYS A 28 -9.47 30.75 -16.55
C LYS A 28 -8.22 29.99 -16.14
N THR A 29 -7.07 30.39 -16.66
CA THR A 29 -5.77 29.95 -16.15
C THR A 29 -5.10 31.10 -15.40
N VAL A 30 -4.54 30.79 -14.23
CA VAL A 30 -3.81 31.74 -13.38
C VAL A 30 -2.50 31.11 -12.91
N LYS A 31 -1.56 31.93 -12.43
CA LYS A 31 -0.36 31.43 -11.75
C LYS A 31 -0.75 30.68 -10.48
N ALA A 32 -0.04 29.60 -10.15
CA ALA A 32 -0.25 28.79 -8.95
C ALA A 32 0.25 29.49 -7.66
N THR A 33 -0.27 30.69 -7.40
CA THR A 33 0.10 31.56 -6.28
C THR A 33 -1.16 32.14 -5.63
N THR A 34 -1.04 32.62 -4.39
CA THR A 34 -2.17 33.20 -3.66
C THR A 34 -2.80 34.40 -4.39
N ALA A 35 -1.97 35.24 -5.04
CA ALA A 35 -2.48 36.31 -5.90
C ALA A 35 -3.25 35.77 -7.12
N GLY A 36 -2.74 34.71 -7.76
CA GLY A 36 -3.44 34.05 -8.87
C GLY A 36 -4.77 33.41 -8.43
N HIS A 37 -4.81 32.80 -7.25
CA HIS A 37 -6.04 32.24 -6.68
C HIS A 37 -7.07 33.33 -6.40
N ALA A 38 -6.65 34.49 -5.85
CA ALA A 38 -7.53 35.64 -5.67
C ALA A 38 -8.13 36.11 -7.01
N THR A 39 -7.31 36.17 -8.08
CA THR A 39 -7.79 36.48 -9.43
C THR A 39 -8.82 35.45 -9.93
N ALA A 40 -8.61 34.16 -9.69
CA ALA A 40 -9.56 33.12 -10.08
C ALA A 40 -10.89 33.23 -9.29
N ILE A 41 -10.83 33.50 -7.99
CA ILE A 41 -12.02 33.70 -7.15
C ILE A 41 -12.81 34.92 -7.62
N MET A 42 -12.13 36.04 -7.89
CA MET A 42 -12.78 37.25 -8.42
C MET A 42 -13.45 36.97 -9.76
N TRP A 43 -12.73 36.34 -10.70
CA TRP A 43 -13.28 35.94 -12.00
C TRP A 43 -14.55 35.11 -11.85
N ALA A 44 -14.53 34.08 -10.99
CA ALA A 44 -15.69 33.21 -10.82
C ALA A 44 -16.87 33.95 -10.19
N ARG A 45 -16.62 34.83 -9.19
CA ARG A 45 -17.66 35.63 -8.53
C ARG A 45 -18.30 36.64 -9.47
N GLU A 46 -17.49 37.34 -10.27
CA GLU A 46 -17.96 38.35 -11.22
C GLU A 46 -18.80 37.73 -12.35
N GLN A 47 -18.42 36.55 -12.84
CA GLN A 47 -19.07 35.92 -14.00
C GLN A 47 -20.26 35.03 -13.63
N PHE A 48 -20.23 34.39 -12.46
CA PHE A 48 -21.16 33.31 -12.12
C PHE A 48 -21.87 33.47 -10.77
N GLY A 49 -21.60 34.57 -10.05
CA GLY A 49 -22.20 34.85 -8.74
C GLY A 49 -21.47 34.18 -7.57
N LEU A 50 -22.08 34.22 -6.39
CA LEU A 50 -21.46 33.79 -5.14
C LEU A 50 -21.65 32.30 -4.81
N GLU A 51 -22.65 31.64 -5.41
CA GLU A 51 -22.98 30.23 -5.17
C GLU A 51 -22.09 29.29 -6.00
N LEU A 52 -20.84 29.17 -5.56
CA LEU A 52 -19.78 28.41 -6.23
C LEU A 52 -19.35 27.18 -5.43
N ILE A 53 -19.21 26.04 -6.12
CA ILE A 53 -18.54 24.85 -5.59
C ILE A 53 -17.26 24.60 -6.40
N TRP A 54 -16.13 24.50 -5.71
CA TRP A 54 -14.83 24.27 -6.34
C TRP A 54 -14.45 22.79 -6.27
N GLY A 55 -14.36 22.14 -7.42
CA GLY A 55 -13.85 20.78 -7.56
C GLY A 55 -12.34 20.78 -7.77
N ILE A 56 -11.61 19.99 -6.98
CA ILE A 56 -10.16 19.87 -7.08
C ILE A 56 -9.77 18.39 -7.05
N GLU A 57 -8.99 17.93 -8.04
CA GLU A 57 -8.39 16.58 -7.99
C GLU A 57 -7.46 16.46 -6.75
N ASP A 58 -7.59 15.39 -5.96
CA ASP A 58 -6.86 15.20 -4.68
C ASP A 58 -5.34 14.97 -4.88
N CYS A 59 -4.65 16.03 -5.30
CA CYS A 59 -3.22 16.13 -5.60
C CYS A 59 -2.56 17.12 -4.63
N ARG A 60 -2.61 16.81 -3.32
CA ARG A 60 -2.30 17.76 -2.23
C ARG A 60 -0.96 18.48 -2.33
N ASN A 61 0.07 17.87 -2.92
CA ASN A 61 1.37 18.52 -3.11
C ASN A 61 1.27 19.76 -4.01
N MET A 62 0.29 19.79 -4.91
CA MET A 62 0.07 20.87 -5.88
C MET A 62 -1.17 21.69 -5.53
N SER A 63 -2.22 21.07 -4.97
CA SER A 63 -3.49 21.75 -4.64
C SER A 63 -3.56 22.40 -3.26
N ALA A 64 -2.69 22.04 -2.30
CA ALA A 64 -2.92 22.42 -0.91
C ALA A 64 -2.90 23.93 -0.65
N ARG A 65 -2.17 24.73 -1.45
CA ARG A 65 -2.22 26.20 -1.35
C ARG A 65 -3.57 26.72 -1.86
N LEU A 66 -4.00 26.26 -3.02
CA LEU A 66 -5.29 26.62 -3.60
C LEU A 66 -6.44 26.28 -2.65
N GLU A 67 -6.46 25.07 -2.09
CA GLU A 67 -7.49 24.67 -1.13
C GLU A 67 -7.55 25.60 0.09
N ARG A 68 -6.38 26.01 0.63
CA ARG A 68 -6.32 26.96 1.76
C ARG A 68 -6.85 28.32 1.37
N ASP A 69 -6.45 28.83 0.21
CA ASP A 69 -6.82 30.17 -0.25
C ASP A 69 -8.34 30.22 -0.56
N LEU A 70 -8.91 29.15 -1.14
CA LEU A 70 -10.35 29.01 -1.35
C LEU A 70 -11.13 28.94 -0.04
N LEU A 71 -10.70 28.08 0.90
CA LEU A 71 -11.37 27.93 2.20
C LEU A 71 -11.27 29.22 3.02
N ALA A 72 -10.12 29.91 3.01
CA ALA A 72 -9.94 31.21 3.66
C ALA A 72 -10.84 32.30 3.04
N ALA A 73 -11.15 32.19 1.74
CA ALA A 73 -12.09 33.07 1.05
C ALA A 73 -13.57 32.68 1.23
N GLY A 74 -13.87 31.71 2.12
CA GLY A 74 -15.22 31.24 2.42
C GLY A 74 -15.86 30.41 1.31
N GLN A 75 -15.06 29.85 0.38
CA GLN A 75 -15.57 29.03 -0.72
C GLN A 75 -15.83 27.58 -0.28
N GLN A 76 -16.81 26.93 -0.91
CA GLN A 76 -17.04 25.50 -0.75
C GLN A 76 -16.09 24.73 -1.68
N VAL A 77 -15.27 23.85 -1.12
CA VAL A 77 -14.28 23.07 -1.87
C VAL A 77 -14.57 21.58 -1.72
N VAL A 78 -14.59 20.85 -2.82
CA VAL A 78 -14.84 19.41 -2.91
C VAL A 78 -13.60 18.73 -3.49
N ARG A 79 -13.09 17.70 -2.79
CA ARG A 79 -11.97 16.90 -3.29
C ARG A 79 -12.47 15.76 -4.16
N VAL A 80 -11.94 15.66 -5.38
CA VAL A 80 -12.24 14.60 -6.33
C VAL A 80 -11.12 13.56 -6.31
N PRO A 81 -11.39 12.31 -5.89
CA PRO A 81 -10.41 11.24 -5.93
C PRO A 81 -9.82 11.03 -7.33
N THR A 82 -8.49 10.92 -7.43
CA THR A 82 -7.76 10.65 -8.69
C THR A 82 -8.29 9.41 -9.43
N LYS A 83 -8.73 8.38 -8.69
CA LYS A 83 -9.35 7.18 -9.27
C LYS A 83 -10.63 7.48 -10.05
N LEU A 84 -11.44 8.45 -9.61
CA LEU A 84 -12.64 8.89 -10.33
C LEU A 84 -12.26 9.64 -11.60
N MET A 85 -11.18 10.44 -11.58
CA MET A 85 -10.67 11.12 -12.78
C MET A 85 -10.28 10.16 -13.88
N ALA A 86 -9.64 9.04 -13.54
CA ALA A 86 -9.33 8.00 -14.52
C ALA A 86 -10.59 7.41 -15.20
N GLN A 87 -11.73 7.34 -14.51
CA GLN A 87 -12.99 6.87 -15.10
C GLN A 87 -13.68 7.97 -15.92
N THR A 88 -13.73 9.19 -15.38
CA THR A 88 -14.36 10.32 -16.07
C THR A 88 -13.65 10.66 -17.37
N ARG A 89 -12.31 10.67 -17.39
CA ARG A 89 -11.50 10.85 -18.61
C ARG A 89 -11.80 9.78 -19.66
N LYS A 90 -11.98 8.51 -19.26
CA LYS A 90 -12.33 7.42 -20.19
C LYS A 90 -13.75 7.56 -20.77
N SER A 91 -14.67 8.17 -20.05
CA SER A 91 -16.05 8.40 -20.51
C SER A 91 -16.22 9.68 -21.34
N ALA A 92 -15.20 10.55 -21.39
CA ALA A 92 -15.28 11.82 -22.10
C ALA A 92 -15.31 11.61 -23.62
N ARG A 93 -16.16 12.37 -24.33
CA ARG A 93 -16.27 12.31 -25.80
C ARG A 93 -15.14 13.08 -26.51
N SER A 94 -14.50 14.02 -25.82
CA SER A 94 -13.37 14.80 -26.33
C SER A 94 -12.10 13.94 -26.37
N ARG A 95 -11.52 13.78 -27.55
CA ARG A 95 -10.20 13.17 -27.73
C ARG A 95 -9.12 14.18 -27.35
N GLY A 96 -8.07 13.73 -26.66
CA GLY A 96 -6.92 14.54 -26.26
C GLY A 96 -6.79 14.71 -24.75
N LYS A 97 -5.68 15.34 -24.33
CA LYS A 97 -5.39 15.73 -22.95
C LYS A 97 -4.90 17.17 -22.97
N SER A 98 -5.57 18.03 -22.22
CA SER A 98 -5.15 19.41 -21.96
C SER A 98 -5.69 19.85 -20.60
N ASP A 99 -5.08 20.85 -19.99
CA ASP A 99 -5.47 21.34 -18.66
C ASP A 99 -6.97 21.72 -18.58
N PRO A 100 -7.58 22.39 -19.58
CA PRO A 100 -9.02 22.66 -19.55
C PRO A 100 -9.89 21.41 -19.64
N ILE A 101 -9.47 20.39 -20.40
CA ILE A 101 -10.18 19.12 -20.50
C ILE A 101 -10.18 18.42 -19.13
N ASP A 102 -9.04 18.44 -18.44
CA ASP A 102 -8.88 17.84 -17.12
C ASP A 102 -9.68 18.61 -16.05
N ALA A 103 -9.63 19.95 -16.07
CA ALA A 103 -10.44 20.80 -15.20
C ALA A 103 -11.96 20.60 -15.42
N LEU A 104 -12.40 20.51 -16.67
CA LEU A 104 -13.79 20.22 -17.03
C LEU A 104 -14.23 18.83 -16.54
N ALA A 105 -13.34 17.83 -16.62
CA ALA A 105 -13.60 16.49 -16.11
C ALA A 105 -13.77 16.49 -14.57
N VAL A 106 -12.98 17.29 -13.86
CA VAL A 106 -13.12 17.50 -12.41
C VAL A 106 -14.49 18.13 -12.08
N ALA A 107 -14.87 19.20 -12.78
CA ALA A 107 -16.15 19.87 -12.57
C ALA A 107 -17.34 18.91 -12.75
N ARG A 108 -17.33 18.14 -13.84
CA ARG A 108 -18.37 17.16 -14.15
C ARG A 108 -18.43 16.00 -13.16
N ALA A 109 -17.30 15.59 -12.58
CA ALA A 109 -17.32 14.57 -11.55
C ALA A 109 -17.95 15.08 -10.25
N VAL A 110 -17.75 16.35 -9.90
CA VAL A 110 -18.43 16.96 -8.74
C VAL A 110 -19.93 17.01 -8.95
N LEU A 111 -20.41 17.38 -10.14
CA LEU A 111 -21.83 17.34 -10.47
C LEU A 111 -22.41 15.92 -10.41
N ARG A 112 -21.64 14.92 -10.86
CA ARG A 112 -22.10 13.52 -10.91
C ARG A 112 -22.16 12.87 -9.52
N GLU A 113 -21.18 13.14 -8.66
CA GLU A 113 -21.01 12.48 -7.37
C GLU A 113 -21.34 13.47 -6.23
N THR A 114 -22.61 13.50 -5.82
CA THR A 114 -23.12 14.49 -4.87
C THR A 114 -22.64 14.30 -3.43
N ASP A 115 -22.03 13.15 -3.11
CA ASP A 115 -21.55 12.82 -1.75
C ASP A 115 -20.02 12.86 -1.61
N LEU A 116 -19.33 13.55 -2.53
CA LEU A 116 -17.89 13.75 -2.45
C LEU A 116 -17.48 14.53 -1.19
N PRO A 117 -16.29 14.22 -0.62
CA PRO A 117 -15.85 14.84 0.61
C PRO A 117 -15.50 16.31 0.41
N LEU A 118 -16.04 17.15 1.29
CA LEU A 118 -15.58 18.54 1.43
C LEU A 118 -14.11 18.57 1.83
N ALA A 119 -13.37 19.51 1.25
CA ALA A 119 -12.02 19.79 1.69
C ALA A 119 -12.10 20.45 3.08
N THR A 120 -11.34 19.90 4.01
CA THR A 120 -11.10 20.47 5.33
C THR A 120 -9.61 20.71 5.50
N HIS A 121 -9.26 21.80 6.17
CA HIS A 121 -7.92 22.08 6.65
C HIS A 121 -7.95 22.08 8.17
N ASP A 122 -7.73 20.89 8.76
CA ASP A 122 -7.44 20.80 10.19
C ASP A 122 -5.94 21.05 10.38
N GLU A 123 -5.59 22.24 10.89
CA GLU A 123 -4.21 22.66 11.09
C GLU A 123 -3.46 21.71 12.02
N THR A 124 -4.12 21.26 13.09
CA THR A 124 -3.60 20.26 14.03
C THR A 124 -3.24 18.94 13.34
N SER A 125 -4.15 18.38 12.53
CA SER A 125 -3.86 17.17 11.75
C SER A 125 -2.72 17.41 10.77
N ARG A 126 -2.68 18.57 10.10
CA ARG A 126 -1.60 18.90 9.17
C ARG A 126 -0.24 18.96 9.89
N GLU A 127 -0.18 19.61 11.03
CA GLU A 127 1.04 19.70 11.85
C GLU A 127 1.53 18.31 12.26
N LEU A 128 0.66 17.50 12.87
CA LEU A 128 1.00 16.13 13.26
C LEU A 128 1.39 15.26 12.06
N LYS A 129 0.72 15.44 10.90
CA LYS A 129 1.10 14.74 9.66
C LYS A 129 2.51 15.13 9.20
N LEU A 130 2.84 16.42 9.17
CA LEU A 130 4.18 16.88 8.78
C LEU A 130 5.26 16.37 9.74
N LEU A 131 5.00 16.40 11.04
CA LEU A 131 5.94 15.90 12.05
C LEU A 131 6.15 14.39 11.92
N THR A 132 5.07 13.61 11.78
CA THR A 132 5.13 12.15 11.64
C THR A 132 5.78 11.72 10.33
N ASP A 133 5.44 12.36 9.21
CA ASP A 133 6.04 12.04 7.90
C ASP A 133 7.54 12.39 7.88
N ARG A 134 7.96 13.54 8.46
CA ARG A 134 9.39 13.87 8.60
C ARG A 134 10.11 12.84 9.48
N ARG A 135 9.50 12.42 10.58
CA ARG A 135 10.08 11.39 11.45
C ARG A 135 10.24 10.07 10.71
N ASP A 136 9.23 9.64 9.95
CA ASP A 136 9.28 8.39 9.17
C ASP A 136 10.42 8.43 8.12
N VAL A 137 10.60 9.56 7.44
CA VAL A 137 11.74 9.77 6.52
C VAL A 137 13.09 9.63 7.24
N LEU A 138 13.25 10.28 8.39
CA LEU A 138 14.51 10.20 9.14
C LEU A 138 14.77 8.79 9.70
N VAL A 139 13.73 8.08 10.14
CA VAL A 139 13.85 6.68 10.56
C VAL A 139 14.35 5.81 9.40
N ALA A 140 13.79 5.98 8.20
CA ALA A 140 14.23 5.25 7.01
C ALA A 140 15.70 5.57 6.65
N GLN A 141 16.09 6.85 6.69
CA GLN A 141 17.49 7.27 6.49
C GLN A 141 18.43 6.63 7.52
N ARG A 142 18.04 6.62 8.81
CA ARG A 142 18.83 6.01 9.88
C ARG A 142 18.95 4.51 9.68
N THR A 143 17.87 3.82 9.29
CA THR A 143 17.92 2.39 8.98
C THR A 143 18.86 2.09 7.81
N SER A 144 18.84 2.92 6.77
CA SER A 144 19.77 2.81 5.63
C SER A 144 21.23 2.98 6.08
N ALA A 145 21.53 3.99 6.89
CA ALA A 145 22.87 4.21 7.47
C ALA A 145 23.33 3.05 8.38
N ILE A 146 22.44 2.55 9.24
CA ILE A 146 22.71 1.35 10.08
C ILE A 146 23.08 0.15 9.20
N ASN A 147 22.34 -0.08 8.11
CA ASN A 147 22.61 -1.21 7.23
C ASN A 147 23.98 -1.07 6.55
N ARG A 148 24.35 0.12 6.06
CA ARG A 148 25.69 0.36 5.50
C ARG A 148 26.80 0.20 6.54
N LEU A 149 26.63 0.79 7.73
CA LEU A 149 27.58 0.66 8.84
C LEU A 149 27.81 -0.80 9.22
N ARG A 150 26.75 -1.63 9.26
CA ARG A 150 26.89 -3.05 9.61
C ARG A 150 27.79 -3.82 8.64
N TRP A 151 27.78 -3.47 7.35
CA TRP A 151 28.69 -4.08 6.37
C TRP A 151 30.13 -3.61 6.55
N LEU A 152 30.34 -2.32 6.78
CA LEU A 152 31.69 -1.77 7.02
C LEU A 152 32.30 -2.33 8.31
N VAL A 153 31.51 -2.47 9.37
CA VAL A 153 31.97 -3.11 10.63
C VAL A 153 32.27 -4.58 10.41
N HIS A 154 31.44 -5.30 9.64
CA HIS A 154 31.68 -6.70 9.33
C HIS A 154 32.97 -6.91 8.54
N GLU A 155 33.32 -5.99 7.64
CA GLU A 155 34.58 -6.04 6.89
C GLU A 155 35.81 -5.77 7.80
N LEU A 156 35.69 -4.84 8.74
CA LEU A 156 36.76 -4.54 9.70
C LEU A 156 36.96 -5.67 10.73
N ASP A 157 35.87 -6.15 11.32
CA ASP A 157 35.86 -7.23 12.30
C ASP A 157 34.42 -7.78 12.48
N PRO A 158 34.13 -8.99 11.97
CA PRO A 158 32.82 -9.63 12.14
C PRO A 158 32.36 -9.79 13.60
N GLU A 159 33.30 -9.91 14.56
CA GLU A 159 32.98 -10.06 15.99
C GLU A 159 32.51 -8.75 16.63
N ARG A 160 32.73 -7.61 15.95
CA ARG A 160 32.33 -6.27 16.41
C ARG A 160 30.99 -5.81 15.85
N ALA A 161 30.28 -6.68 15.12
CA ALA A 161 28.98 -6.38 14.56
C ALA A 161 27.98 -5.90 15.63
N PRO A 162 27.35 -4.72 15.47
CA PRO A 162 26.44 -4.19 16.46
C PRO A 162 25.19 -5.07 16.58
N ALA A 163 24.73 -5.30 17.82
CA ALA A 163 23.54 -6.07 18.09
C ALA A 163 22.31 -5.48 17.37
N ALA A 164 21.36 -6.34 16.98
CA ALA A 164 20.15 -5.89 16.30
C ALA A 164 19.38 -4.88 17.16
N ARG A 165 18.95 -3.76 16.54
CA ARG A 165 18.18 -2.68 17.20
C ARG A 165 18.90 -2.04 18.41
N SER A 166 20.22 -1.97 18.38
CA SER A 166 21.02 -1.36 19.46
C SER A 166 21.51 0.07 19.14
N LEU A 167 21.67 0.39 17.85
CA LEU A 167 22.26 1.65 17.37
C LEU A 167 21.33 2.87 17.45
N ASP A 168 20.14 2.73 18.03
CA ASP A 168 19.31 3.86 18.46
C ASP A 168 19.62 4.34 19.89
N ALA A 169 20.47 3.62 20.63
CA ALA A 169 20.92 4.01 21.96
C ALA A 169 22.35 4.57 21.96
N ALA A 170 22.53 5.71 22.64
CA ALA A 170 23.82 6.41 22.74
C ALA A 170 24.95 5.53 23.31
N LYS A 171 24.64 4.62 24.25
CA LYS A 171 25.61 3.68 24.83
C LYS A 171 26.29 2.82 23.76
N HIS A 172 25.51 2.25 22.84
CA HIS A 172 26.04 1.39 21.78
C HIS A 172 26.74 2.18 20.69
N GLN A 173 26.23 3.38 20.38
CA GLN A 173 26.88 4.31 19.47
C GLN A 173 28.27 4.72 19.97
N GLN A 174 28.40 5.05 21.27
CA GLN A 174 29.67 5.45 21.86
C GLN A 174 30.66 4.29 21.95
N ALA A 175 30.22 3.11 22.37
CA ALA A 175 31.08 1.92 22.40
C ALA A 175 31.65 1.59 21.03
N LEU A 176 30.82 1.67 19.98
CA LEU A 176 31.26 1.43 18.61
C LEU A 176 32.19 2.53 18.11
N ARG A 177 31.92 3.81 18.44
CA ARG A 177 32.78 4.94 18.11
C ARG A 177 34.18 4.75 18.69
N THR A 178 34.28 4.46 19.98
CA THR A 178 35.55 4.24 20.66
C THR A 178 36.36 3.11 20.00
N TRP A 179 35.72 2.02 19.59
CA TRP A 179 36.41 0.98 18.84
C TRP A 179 36.82 1.46 17.44
N LEU A 180 35.93 2.08 16.67
CA LEU A 180 36.24 2.58 15.32
C LEU A 180 37.37 3.62 15.30
N ASP A 181 37.53 4.42 16.36
CA ASP A 181 38.63 5.40 16.50
C ASP A 181 40.00 4.71 16.63
N THR A 182 40.05 3.43 17.01
CA THR A 182 41.30 2.63 17.03
C THR A 182 41.62 1.99 15.68
N GLN A 183 40.70 2.00 14.72
CA GLN A 183 40.84 1.31 13.44
C GLN A 183 41.38 2.25 12.35
N PRO A 184 42.49 1.88 11.67
CA PRO A 184 43.04 2.67 10.57
C PRO A 184 42.33 2.40 9.23
N GLY A 185 42.59 3.25 8.23
CA GLY A 185 42.17 3.03 6.86
C GLY A 185 40.79 3.58 6.48
N LEU A 186 40.50 3.53 5.18
CA LEU A 186 39.31 4.13 4.57
C LEU A 186 37.99 3.49 5.02
N VAL A 187 37.97 2.16 5.20
CA VAL A 187 36.76 1.46 5.68
C VAL A 187 36.35 1.97 7.07
N ALA A 188 37.32 2.15 7.97
CA ALA A 188 37.09 2.71 9.29
C ALA A 188 36.66 4.19 9.23
N GLU A 189 37.19 4.97 8.29
CA GLU A 189 36.75 6.35 8.04
C GLU A 189 35.28 6.42 7.61
N LEU A 190 34.90 5.62 6.62
CA LEU A 190 33.50 5.53 6.16
C LEU A 190 32.58 5.03 7.28
N ALA A 191 33.02 4.06 8.07
CA ALA A 191 32.25 3.57 9.21
C ALA A 191 32.02 4.66 10.27
N ARG A 192 33.03 5.50 10.57
CA ARG A 192 32.89 6.65 11.48
C ARG A 192 31.94 7.70 10.91
N ALA A 193 31.95 7.93 9.59
CA ALA A 193 31.01 8.84 8.92
C ALA A 193 29.56 8.34 9.04
N GLU A 194 29.30 7.07 8.72
CA GLU A 194 27.98 6.44 8.88
C GLU A 194 27.49 6.48 10.33
N LEU A 195 28.38 6.20 11.29
CA LEU A 195 28.03 6.30 12.71
C LEU A 195 27.69 7.74 13.13
N THR A 196 28.38 8.73 12.57
CA THR A 196 28.08 10.15 12.81
C THR A 196 26.68 10.52 12.30
N ASP A 197 26.31 10.03 11.10
CA ASP A 197 24.96 10.19 10.59
C ASP A 197 23.91 9.50 11.45
N ILE A 198 24.17 8.28 11.94
CA ILE A 198 23.25 7.55 12.82
C ILE A 198 23.01 8.32 14.12
N ILE A 199 24.05 8.89 14.73
CA ILE A 199 23.93 9.70 15.94
C ILE A 199 23.09 10.95 15.67
N ARG A 200 23.42 11.71 14.61
CA ARG A 200 22.67 12.91 14.21
C ARG A 200 21.19 12.60 13.95
N LEU A 201 20.92 11.59 13.13
CA LEU A 201 19.56 11.15 12.79
C LEU A 201 18.80 10.69 14.03
N THR A 202 19.45 9.97 14.96
CA THR A 202 18.82 9.55 16.22
C THR A 202 18.43 10.75 17.08
N GLY A 203 19.30 11.76 17.19
CA GLY A 203 18.98 13.02 17.86
C GLY A 203 17.76 13.71 17.25
N GLU A 204 17.75 13.91 15.93
CA GLU A 204 16.62 14.52 15.22
C GLU A 204 15.31 13.73 15.38
N ILE A 205 15.37 12.40 15.29
CA ILE A 205 14.20 11.51 15.48
C ILE A 205 13.64 11.64 16.90
N ASN A 206 14.50 11.70 17.92
CA ASN A 206 14.09 11.84 19.31
C ASN A 206 13.46 13.21 19.58
N THR A 207 14.05 14.28 19.04
CA THR A 207 13.48 15.64 19.10
C THR A 207 12.10 15.69 18.46
N LEU A 208 11.93 15.07 17.28
CA LEU A 208 10.61 14.99 16.64
C LEU A 208 9.63 14.15 17.46
N ALA A 209 10.06 13.03 18.05
CA ALA A 209 9.21 12.20 18.90
C ALA A 209 8.70 12.96 20.14
N GLN A 210 9.56 13.75 20.79
CA GLN A 210 9.18 14.63 21.90
C GLN A 210 8.16 15.68 21.48
N ARG A 211 8.38 16.37 20.35
CA ARG A 211 7.43 17.35 19.80
C ARG A 211 6.08 16.72 19.47
N ILE A 212 6.09 15.53 18.86
CA ILE A 212 4.89 14.77 18.55
C ILE A 212 4.14 14.39 19.84
N SER A 213 4.86 13.86 20.84
CA SER A 213 4.28 13.49 22.14
C SER A 213 3.60 14.69 22.80
N ALA A 214 4.31 15.81 22.97
CA ALA A 214 3.77 17.03 23.56
C ALA A 214 2.50 17.50 22.83
N ARG A 215 2.50 17.48 21.49
CA ARG A 215 1.36 17.88 20.70
C ARG A 215 0.17 16.93 20.85
N VAL A 216 0.40 15.62 20.85
CA VAL A 216 -0.67 14.61 21.02
C VAL A 216 -1.32 14.70 22.39
N HIS A 217 -0.54 14.91 23.47
CA HIS A 217 -1.10 15.10 24.81
C HIS A 217 -2.06 16.29 24.87
N GLN A 218 -1.77 17.36 24.13
CA GLN A 218 -2.65 18.54 24.07
C GLN A 218 -3.90 18.29 23.23
N VAL A 219 -3.77 17.64 22.07
CA VAL A 219 -4.84 17.65 21.05
C VAL A 219 -5.60 16.34 20.92
N ALA A 220 -5.11 15.22 21.45
CA ALA A 220 -5.79 13.95 21.35
C ALA A 220 -5.53 13.00 22.55
N PRO A 221 -5.66 13.47 23.81
CA PRO A 221 -5.42 12.62 24.98
C PRO A 221 -6.33 11.39 25.02
N ALA A 222 -7.56 11.48 24.52
CA ALA A 222 -8.50 10.36 24.45
C ALA A 222 -8.00 9.17 23.59
N LEU A 223 -7.08 9.40 22.64
CA LEU A 223 -6.46 8.30 21.88
C LEU A 223 -5.44 7.54 22.73
N LEU A 224 -4.78 8.20 23.68
CA LEU A 224 -3.78 7.58 24.55
C LEU A 224 -4.41 6.63 25.57
N GLU A 225 -5.69 6.83 25.89
CA GLU A 225 -6.50 5.91 26.72
C GLU A 225 -6.80 4.58 26.05
N ILE A 226 -6.54 4.43 24.74
CA ILE A 226 -6.74 3.17 24.02
C ILE A 226 -5.53 2.26 24.27
N PRO A 227 -5.68 1.09 24.92
CA PRO A 227 -4.56 0.18 25.16
C PRO A 227 -3.83 -0.16 23.85
N GLY A 228 -2.52 0.04 23.84
CA GLY A 228 -1.67 -0.15 22.66
C GLY A 228 -1.59 1.03 21.69
N CYS A 229 -2.22 2.16 21.98
CA CYS A 229 -2.12 3.40 21.19
C CYS A 229 -1.24 4.44 21.89
N ALA A 230 0.08 4.34 21.66
CA ALA A 230 1.04 5.34 22.13
C ALA A 230 1.06 6.61 21.23
N GLU A 231 1.80 7.62 21.65
CA GLU A 231 1.83 8.99 21.10
C GLU A 231 2.10 9.02 19.60
N LEU A 232 3.07 8.25 19.12
CA LEU A 232 3.40 8.18 17.69
C LEU A 232 2.25 7.57 16.86
N THR A 233 1.54 6.59 17.42
CA THR A 233 0.40 5.95 16.74
C THR A 233 -0.81 6.87 16.75
N ALA A 234 -1.06 7.55 17.88
CA ALA A 234 -2.09 8.56 18.01
C ALA A 234 -1.85 9.73 17.04
N ALA A 235 -0.61 10.24 16.94
CA ALA A 235 -0.22 11.27 15.98
C ALA A 235 -0.49 10.87 14.54
N LYS A 236 -0.12 9.64 14.16
CA LYS A 236 -0.39 9.11 12.81
C LYS A 236 -1.90 9.02 12.56
N ILE A 237 -2.69 8.61 13.55
CA ILE A 237 -4.15 8.56 13.45
C ILE A 237 -4.73 9.95 13.20
N VAL A 238 -4.36 10.95 14.00
CA VAL A 238 -4.87 12.32 13.86
C VAL A 238 -4.46 12.89 12.50
N GLY A 239 -3.16 12.82 12.17
CA GLY A 239 -2.64 13.37 10.92
C GLY A 239 -3.24 12.73 9.66
N GLU A 240 -3.49 11.43 9.67
CA GLU A 240 -4.06 10.71 8.52
C GLU A 240 -5.59 10.77 8.46
N ALA A 241 -6.28 10.94 9.60
CA ALA A 241 -7.72 11.19 9.60
C ALA A 241 -8.05 12.57 8.99
N ALA A 242 -7.23 13.59 9.27
CA ALA A 242 -7.39 14.96 8.78
C ALA A 242 -8.74 15.60 9.21
N GLY A 243 -9.05 15.49 10.51
CA GLY A 243 -10.31 15.94 11.12
C GLY A 243 -11.42 14.88 11.04
N VAL A 244 -11.98 14.48 12.19
CA VAL A 244 -12.99 13.40 12.25
C VAL A 244 -14.35 13.78 11.67
N THR A 245 -14.67 15.08 11.68
CA THR A 245 -15.94 15.65 11.20
C THR A 245 -16.17 15.44 9.71
N ARG A 246 -15.11 15.20 8.93
CA ARG A 246 -15.22 14.90 7.50
C ARG A 246 -15.86 13.54 7.19
N PHE A 247 -15.96 12.65 8.18
CA PHE A 247 -16.54 11.33 7.99
C PHE A 247 -18.01 11.34 8.43
N LYS A 248 -18.91 11.08 7.48
CA LYS A 248 -20.36 11.02 7.74
C LYS A 248 -20.78 9.95 8.75
N SER A 249 -19.94 8.93 8.97
CA SER A 249 -20.19 7.87 9.94
C SER A 249 -18.91 7.13 10.33
N GLU A 250 -19.00 6.37 11.42
CA GLU A 250 -17.98 5.41 11.85
C GLU A 250 -17.64 4.40 10.74
N ALA A 251 -18.66 3.94 9.99
CA ALA A 251 -18.46 3.04 8.86
C ALA A 251 -17.68 3.69 7.71
N ALA A 252 -17.92 4.98 7.44
CA ALA A 252 -17.15 5.73 6.45
C ALA A 252 -15.67 5.85 6.86
N PHE A 253 -15.40 6.11 8.15
CA PHE A 253 -14.04 6.08 8.68
C PHE A 253 -13.37 4.71 8.52
N ALA A 254 -14.09 3.62 8.82
CA ALA A 254 -13.57 2.25 8.65
C ALA A 254 -13.28 1.89 7.17
N CYS A 255 -14.10 2.37 6.24
CA CYS A 255 -13.83 2.25 4.79
C CYS A 255 -12.58 3.02 4.40
N HIS A 256 -12.45 4.27 4.87
CA HIS A 256 -11.26 5.09 4.61
C HIS A 256 -9.98 4.45 5.18
N ALA A 257 -10.03 3.92 6.40
CA ALA A 257 -8.91 3.20 7.03
C ALA A 257 -8.66 1.79 6.45
N ALA A 258 -9.34 1.39 5.37
CA ALA A 258 -9.18 0.10 4.70
C ALA A 258 -9.43 -1.14 5.58
N VAL A 259 -10.28 -1.01 6.61
CA VAL A 259 -10.62 -2.10 7.55
C VAL A 259 -12.07 -2.55 7.46
N ALA A 260 -12.91 -1.84 6.70
CA ALA A 260 -14.26 -2.30 6.38
C ALA A 260 -14.21 -3.49 5.40
N PRO A 261 -15.00 -4.55 5.65
CA PRO A 261 -15.25 -5.58 4.66
C PRO A 261 -16.00 -5.00 3.45
N ILE A 262 -15.64 -5.43 2.23
CA ILE A 262 -16.30 -5.01 0.99
C ILE A 262 -17.25 -6.11 0.54
N PRO A 263 -18.52 -5.81 0.22
CA PRO A 263 -19.46 -6.80 -0.31
C PRO A 263 -19.00 -7.35 -1.67
N VAL A 264 -19.03 -8.67 -1.81
CA VAL A 264 -18.75 -9.38 -3.07
C VAL A 264 -19.72 -10.53 -3.18
N TRP A 265 -20.90 -10.25 -3.71
CA TRP A 265 -21.90 -11.29 -3.97
C TRP A 265 -22.74 -10.99 -5.20
N SER A 266 -23.20 -12.06 -5.85
CA SER A 266 -24.32 -12.12 -6.78
C SER A 266 -25.18 -13.36 -6.46
N GLY A 267 -26.51 -13.22 -6.50
CA GLY A 267 -27.46 -14.33 -6.24
C GLY A 267 -27.12 -15.13 -4.97
N ASN A 268 -26.81 -16.42 -5.16
CA ASN A 268 -26.54 -17.40 -4.08
C ASN A 268 -25.30 -17.11 -3.22
N THR A 269 -24.49 -16.10 -3.55
CA THR A 269 -23.32 -15.70 -2.73
C THR A 269 -23.64 -14.57 -1.76
N ALA A 270 -24.91 -14.17 -1.64
CA ALA A 270 -25.37 -13.10 -0.76
C ALA A 270 -24.71 -13.19 0.64
N GLY A 271 -24.10 -12.09 1.08
CA GLY A 271 -23.39 -11.99 2.36
C GLY A 271 -21.86 -12.20 2.28
N GLN A 272 -21.30 -12.63 1.14
CA GLN A 272 -19.85 -12.77 1.00
C GLN A 272 -19.09 -11.44 1.04
N MET A 273 -18.01 -11.39 1.82
CA MET A 273 -17.22 -10.18 2.04
C MET A 273 -15.77 -10.41 1.64
N ARG A 274 -15.11 -9.41 1.05
CA ARG A 274 -13.67 -9.40 0.78
C ARG A 274 -12.92 -8.31 1.56
N LEU A 275 -11.61 -8.44 1.62
CA LEU A 275 -10.72 -7.39 2.13
C LEU A 275 -10.65 -6.19 1.17
N SER A 276 -10.67 -4.97 1.71
CA SER A 276 -10.29 -3.78 0.95
C SER A 276 -8.78 -3.73 0.71
N ARG A 277 -8.38 -3.75 -0.57
CA ARG A 277 -7.00 -3.42 -0.98
C ARG A 277 -6.80 -1.92 -1.27
N SER A 278 -7.84 -1.11 -1.10
CA SER A 278 -7.82 0.36 -1.23
C SER A 278 -8.00 1.05 0.12
N GLY A 279 -7.77 2.36 0.18
CA GLY A 279 -7.93 3.20 1.37
C GLY A 279 -6.59 3.62 1.98
N ASN A 280 -6.64 4.38 3.07
CA ASN A 280 -5.48 4.91 3.77
C ASN A 280 -4.71 3.79 4.48
N ARG A 281 -3.56 3.41 3.91
CA ARG A 281 -2.70 2.35 4.44
C ARG A 281 -1.96 2.74 5.71
N GLN A 282 -1.74 4.02 5.95
CA GLN A 282 -1.12 4.52 7.16
C GLN A 282 -2.07 4.40 8.37
N LEU A 283 -3.35 4.78 8.21
CA LEU A 283 -4.39 4.49 9.22
C LEU A 283 -4.52 2.99 9.47
N ASN A 284 -4.51 2.18 8.41
CA ASN A 284 -4.58 0.74 8.52
C ASN A 284 -3.40 0.15 9.33
N ALA A 285 -2.19 0.66 9.09
CA ALA A 285 -0.97 0.28 9.80
C ALA A 285 -1.02 0.71 11.28
N ALA A 286 -1.54 1.92 11.57
CA ALA A 286 -1.75 2.38 12.94
C ALA A 286 -2.73 1.46 13.70
N LEU A 287 -3.89 1.16 13.11
CA LEU A 287 -4.86 0.21 13.69
C LEU A 287 -4.27 -1.20 13.85
N HIS A 288 -3.41 -1.63 12.92
CA HIS A 288 -2.73 -2.91 13.01
C HIS A 288 -1.74 -2.97 14.18
N ARG A 289 -0.95 -1.91 14.40
CA ARG A 289 -0.03 -1.83 15.56
C ARG A 289 -0.79 -1.90 16.87
N ILE A 290 -1.88 -1.14 17.02
CA ILE A 290 -2.74 -1.21 18.22
C ILE A 290 -3.27 -2.64 18.41
N ALA A 291 -3.76 -3.28 17.34
CA ALA A 291 -4.28 -4.64 17.41
C ALA A 291 -3.21 -5.65 17.87
N LEU A 292 -1.99 -5.57 17.34
CA LEU A 292 -0.90 -6.45 17.73
C LEU A 292 -0.49 -6.26 19.19
N THR A 293 -0.44 -5.01 19.66
CA THR A 293 -0.14 -4.72 21.07
C THR A 293 -1.24 -5.26 21.98
N GLN A 294 -2.52 -5.01 21.66
CA GLN A 294 -3.64 -5.54 22.44
C GLN A 294 -3.62 -7.07 22.50
N ILE A 295 -3.32 -7.78 21.40
CA ILE A 295 -3.23 -9.25 21.40
C ILE A 295 -2.16 -9.77 22.38
N ARG A 296 -1.08 -9.01 22.62
CA ARG A 296 -0.01 -9.38 23.56
C ARG A 296 -0.33 -9.06 25.01
N MET A 297 -1.22 -8.10 25.25
CA MET A 297 -1.67 -7.70 26.59
C MET A 297 -2.79 -8.63 27.05
N THR A 298 -2.47 -9.58 27.95
CA THR A 298 -3.36 -10.65 28.41
C THR A 298 -4.63 -10.15 29.11
N ASP A 299 -4.58 -8.96 29.69
CA ASP A 299 -5.65 -8.27 30.40
C ASP A 299 -6.51 -7.36 29.49
N SER A 300 -6.14 -7.20 28.22
CA SER A 300 -6.84 -6.26 27.34
C SER A 300 -8.15 -6.81 26.77
N ARG A 301 -9.16 -5.93 26.64
CA ARG A 301 -10.43 -6.25 25.97
C ARG A 301 -10.24 -6.69 24.50
N GLY A 302 -9.13 -6.27 23.87
CA GLY A 302 -8.76 -6.64 22.52
C GLY A 302 -8.28 -8.08 22.41
N GLN A 303 -7.44 -8.53 23.36
CA GLN A 303 -7.01 -9.92 23.48
C GLN A 303 -8.22 -10.84 23.70
N ALA A 304 -9.07 -10.51 24.67
CA ALA A 304 -10.24 -11.33 24.99
C ALA A 304 -11.19 -11.48 23.79
N TYR A 305 -11.37 -10.39 23.02
CA TYR A 305 -12.15 -10.42 21.79
C TYR A 305 -11.49 -11.27 20.70
N TYR A 306 -10.17 -11.15 20.52
CA TYR A 306 -9.42 -11.92 19.53
C TYR A 306 -9.46 -13.42 19.86
N GLN A 307 -9.24 -13.80 21.12
CA GLN A 307 -9.26 -15.19 21.56
C GLN A 307 -10.64 -15.81 21.38
N ARG A 308 -11.71 -15.13 21.82
CA ARG A 308 -13.09 -15.58 21.61
C ARG A 308 -13.44 -15.84 20.13
N LEU A 309 -12.88 -15.05 19.21
CA LEU A 309 -13.07 -15.30 17.77
C LEU A 309 -12.30 -16.53 17.28
N GLN A 310 -11.10 -16.77 17.79
CA GLN A 310 -10.34 -17.99 17.49
C GLN A 310 -11.04 -19.24 18.04
N ASP A 311 -11.55 -19.17 19.26
CA ASP A 311 -12.31 -20.26 19.90
C ASP A 311 -13.59 -20.58 19.11
N ALA A 312 -14.20 -19.56 18.48
CA ALA A 312 -15.32 -19.71 17.56
C ALA A 312 -14.92 -20.19 16.14
N GLY A 313 -13.68 -20.64 15.94
CA GLY A 313 -13.20 -21.23 14.69
C GLY A 313 -12.67 -20.22 13.65
N LYS A 314 -12.56 -18.93 13.96
CA LYS A 314 -11.93 -17.98 13.01
C LYS A 314 -10.42 -18.17 12.98
N THR A 315 -9.84 -18.14 11.78
CA THR A 315 -8.39 -18.11 11.60
C THR A 315 -7.77 -16.87 12.26
N LYS A 316 -6.50 -16.95 12.68
CA LYS A 316 -5.71 -15.83 13.22
C LYS A 316 -5.86 -14.56 12.39
N ARG A 317 -5.74 -14.67 11.06
CA ARG A 317 -5.89 -13.56 10.11
C ARG A 317 -7.31 -12.98 10.13
N ALA A 318 -8.35 -13.81 10.19
CA ALA A 318 -9.74 -13.36 10.25
C ALA A 318 -10.07 -12.66 11.58
N ALA A 319 -9.64 -13.24 12.71
CA ALA A 319 -9.80 -12.66 14.03
C ALA A 319 -9.11 -11.28 14.13
N LEU A 320 -7.90 -11.16 13.60
CA LEU A 320 -7.16 -9.89 13.55
C LEU A 320 -7.89 -8.81 12.74
N ARG A 321 -8.50 -9.19 11.60
CA ARG A 321 -9.30 -8.24 10.80
C ARG A 321 -10.52 -7.74 11.55
N CYS A 322 -11.24 -8.62 12.24
CA CYS A 322 -12.36 -8.24 13.09
C CYS A 322 -11.92 -7.30 14.21
N LEU A 323 -10.79 -7.57 14.87
CA LEU A 323 -10.23 -6.69 15.90
C LEU A 323 -9.90 -5.30 15.33
N LYS A 324 -9.24 -5.22 14.16
CA LYS A 324 -8.96 -3.95 13.50
C LYS A 324 -10.23 -3.16 13.15
N ARG A 325 -11.29 -3.84 12.69
CA ARG A 325 -12.58 -3.19 12.42
C ARG A 325 -13.21 -2.65 13.71
N ARG A 326 -13.12 -3.38 14.82
CA ARG A 326 -13.57 -2.91 16.15
C ARG A 326 -12.76 -1.71 16.63
N LEU A 327 -11.43 -1.74 16.46
CA LEU A 327 -10.54 -0.65 16.83
C LEU A 327 -10.84 0.63 16.03
N ALA A 328 -11.20 0.53 14.76
CA ALA A 328 -11.62 1.69 13.98
C ALA A 328 -12.82 2.42 14.61
N ARG A 329 -13.76 1.68 15.19
CA ARG A 329 -14.87 2.26 15.94
C ARG A 329 -14.40 2.97 17.20
N THR A 330 -13.55 2.33 17.99
CA THR A 330 -13.00 2.93 19.22
C THR A 330 -12.23 4.21 18.93
N VAL A 331 -11.36 4.17 17.90
CA VAL A 331 -10.58 5.34 17.45
C VAL A 331 -11.50 6.45 16.94
N PHE A 332 -12.53 6.12 16.15
CA PHE A 332 -13.50 7.11 15.67
C PHE A 332 -14.21 7.83 16.83
N GLN A 333 -14.58 7.10 17.89
CA GLN A 333 -15.21 7.71 19.06
C GLN A 333 -14.23 8.58 19.85
N ALA A 334 -13.01 8.11 20.09
CA ALA A 334 -11.98 8.89 20.77
C ALA A 334 -11.65 10.21 20.03
N LEU A 335 -11.59 10.16 18.69
CA LEU A 335 -11.41 11.36 17.87
C LEU A 335 -12.59 12.35 17.97
N ARG A 336 -13.82 11.87 18.15
CA ARG A 336 -15.00 12.74 18.31
C ARG A 336 -15.05 13.41 19.68
N THR A 337 -14.63 12.73 20.74
CA THR A 337 -14.59 13.30 22.10
C THR A 337 -13.73 14.57 22.15
N VAL A 338 -12.62 14.58 21.41
CA VAL A 338 -11.74 15.76 21.29
C VAL A 338 -12.42 16.95 20.60
N HIS A 339 -13.33 16.69 19.67
CA HIS A 339 -13.96 17.72 18.82
C HIS A 339 -15.22 18.35 19.45
N GLN A 340 -15.72 17.81 20.56
CA GLN A 340 -16.84 18.38 21.30
C GLN A 340 -16.28 19.07 22.56
N PRO A 341 -16.13 20.41 22.59
CA PRO A 341 -15.93 21.09 23.86
C PRO A 341 -17.11 20.77 24.78
N SER A 342 -16.80 20.41 26.02
CA SER A 342 -17.75 20.06 27.06
C SER A 342 -18.85 21.12 27.15
N SER A 343 -20.03 20.81 26.61
CA SER A 343 -21.26 21.49 27.03
C SER A 343 -21.68 20.81 28.32
N GLU A 344 -21.25 21.39 29.44
CA GLU A 344 -21.89 21.14 30.72
C GLU A 344 -23.36 21.58 30.66
N HIS A 345 -24.20 20.86 31.42
CA HIS A 345 -25.59 21.14 31.77
C HIS A 345 -26.74 20.51 30.96
N THR A 346 -27.22 19.40 31.55
CA THR A 346 -28.64 19.11 31.85
C THR A 346 -29.44 18.32 30.81
N GLN A 347 -29.51 17.00 31.01
CA GLN A 347 -30.65 16.15 30.63
C GLN A 347 -31.82 16.39 31.61
N PRO A 348 -33.11 16.24 31.21
CA PRO A 348 -33.65 14.87 31.06
C PRO A 348 -34.74 14.66 29.98
N ALA A 349 -34.81 13.39 29.58
CA ALA A 349 -35.99 12.59 29.25
C ALA A 349 -37.17 13.23 28.48
N ALA A 350 -37.35 12.80 27.23
CA ALA A 350 -38.68 12.66 26.64
C ALA A 350 -38.70 11.43 25.71
N ALA A 351 -39.46 10.42 26.14
CA ALA A 351 -39.89 9.30 25.32
C ALA A 351 -41.15 9.73 24.53
N CYS A 352 -41.22 9.40 23.23
CA CYS A 352 -42.49 9.08 22.57
C CYS A 352 -42.30 8.40 21.21
N HIS A 353 -42.77 7.15 21.14
CA HIS A 353 -43.46 6.43 20.05
C HIS A 353 -42.94 6.57 18.59
N ARG A 354 -42.37 5.54 17.96
CA ARG A 354 -42.90 4.21 17.53
C ARG A 354 -43.72 4.26 16.23
N SER A 355 -43.22 3.51 15.25
CA SER A 355 -43.91 2.79 14.16
C SER A 355 -43.76 3.36 12.75
N TYR A 356 -42.91 2.72 11.93
CA TYR A 356 -43.38 2.09 10.69
C TYR A 356 -42.44 0.94 10.24
N CYS A 357 -43.05 -0.25 10.23
CA CYS A 357 -42.84 -1.43 9.40
C CYS A 357 -41.52 -2.26 9.44
N SER A 358 -41.72 -3.46 9.98
CA SER A 358 -40.87 -4.66 10.03
C SER A 358 -41.10 -5.58 8.83
N SER A 359 -40.10 -6.43 8.55
CA SER A 359 -40.02 -7.69 7.78
C SER A 359 -38.97 -7.58 6.67
N HIS A 360 -37.85 -8.31 6.64
CA HIS A 360 -37.51 -9.63 7.15
C HIS A 360 -36.15 -9.63 7.89
N LEU A 361 -36.16 -10.07 9.16
CA LEU A 361 -34.96 -10.58 9.82
C LEU A 361 -34.92 -12.09 9.57
N GLY A 362 -34.26 -12.49 8.48
CA GLY A 362 -33.77 -13.85 8.33
C GLY A 362 -32.53 -14.04 9.20
N GLU A 363 -32.46 -15.16 9.92
CA GLU A 363 -31.30 -15.58 10.71
C GLU A 363 -29.97 -15.36 9.96
N PRO A 364 -28.89 -14.95 10.66
CA PRO A 364 -27.59 -14.85 10.03
C PRO A 364 -27.17 -16.23 9.53
N PRO A 365 -26.78 -16.38 8.25
CA PRO A 365 -26.31 -17.65 7.75
C PRO A 365 -25.06 -18.04 8.54
N ARG A 366 -25.00 -19.31 8.96
CA ARG A 366 -23.83 -19.91 9.59
C ARG A 366 -22.59 -19.51 8.80
N LEU A 367 -21.60 -18.97 9.52
CA LEU A 367 -20.29 -18.57 9.02
C LEU A 367 -19.52 -19.80 8.51
N THR A 368 -19.88 -20.28 7.32
CA THR A 368 -19.16 -21.35 6.63
C THR A 368 -18.13 -20.73 5.69
N ASP A 369 -16.87 -20.98 6.03
CA ASP A 369 -15.70 -21.04 5.17
C ASP A 369 -15.36 -19.80 4.30
N MET A 370 -14.51 -18.92 4.84
CA MET A 370 -13.89 -17.82 4.09
C MET A 370 -12.66 -18.27 3.28
N THR A 371 -12.75 -19.37 2.53
CA THR A 371 -11.79 -19.67 1.47
C THR A 371 -12.02 -18.71 0.30
N GLN A 372 -11.00 -17.93 -0.01
CA GLN A 372 -10.98 -16.92 -1.07
C GLN A 372 -11.12 -17.61 -2.43
N LYS A 373 -12.33 -17.57 -3.03
CA LYS A 373 -12.61 -18.21 -4.32
C LYS A 373 -12.24 -17.30 -5.49
N THR A 374 -11.57 -17.85 -6.49
CA THR A 374 -11.33 -17.24 -7.81
C THR A 374 -12.64 -16.89 -8.52
N ARG A 375 -12.61 -15.87 -9.40
CA ARG A 375 -13.81 -15.39 -10.13
C ARG A 375 -14.33 -16.42 -11.12
N ILE A 376 -13.45 -17.24 -11.68
CA ILE A 376 -13.78 -18.44 -12.44
C ILE A 376 -13.31 -19.61 -11.59
N GLN A 377 -14.22 -20.51 -11.23
CA GLN A 377 -13.89 -21.65 -10.38
C GLN A 377 -12.81 -22.53 -11.06
N PRO A 378 -11.81 -23.03 -10.32
CA PRO A 378 -10.83 -24.00 -10.83
C PRO A 378 -11.52 -25.18 -11.51
N LEU A 379 -11.07 -25.56 -12.72
CA LEU A 379 -11.62 -26.75 -13.38
C LEU A 379 -11.16 -28.02 -12.61
N PRO A 380 -12.06 -28.77 -11.97
CA PRO A 380 -11.66 -29.92 -11.20
C PRO A 380 -11.16 -31.05 -12.12
N PRO A 381 -10.18 -31.88 -11.71
CA PRO A 381 -9.65 -32.97 -12.53
C PRO A 381 -10.73 -33.90 -13.10
N LYS A 382 -11.81 -34.14 -12.33
CA LYS A 382 -12.94 -34.99 -12.76
C LYS A 382 -13.67 -34.45 -14.00
N ARG A 383 -13.71 -33.12 -14.19
CA ARG A 383 -14.33 -32.45 -15.36
C ARG A 383 -13.34 -32.15 -16.48
N ALA A 384 -12.04 -32.30 -16.22
CA ALA A 384 -11.00 -32.08 -17.21
C ALA A 384 -10.88 -33.27 -18.18
N GLY A 385 -10.61 -32.99 -19.47
CA GLY A 385 -10.27 -34.04 -20.45
C GLY A 385 -8.90 -34.68 -20.20
N LEU A 386 -8.60 -35.80 -20.86
CA LEU A 386 -7.38 -36.60 -20.64
C LEU A 386 -6.08 -35.78 -20.68
N LEU A 387 -5.95 -34.89 -21.68
CA LEU A 387 -4.78 -34.03 -21.83
C LEU A 387 -4.57 -33.09 -20.63
N ILE A 388 -5.63 -32.43 -20.15
CA ILE A 388 -5.56 -31.50 -19.01
C ILE A 388 -5.24 -32.26 -17.72
N ARG A 389 -5.80 -33.46 -17.53
CA ARG A 389 -5.45 -34.33 -16.38
C ARG A 389 -3.98 -34.75 -16.42
N ALA A 390 -3.40 -35.00 -17.59
CA ALA A 390 -1.97 -35.27 -17.73
C ALA A 390 -1.14 -34.03 -17.36
N LEU A 391 -1.51 -32.84 -17.85
CA LEU A 391 -0.85 -31.58 -17.49
C LEU A 391 -0.92 -31.29 -15.98
N TYR A 392 -2.07 -31.53 -15.34
CA TYR A 392 -2.20 -31.38 -13.88
C TYR A 392 -1.28 -32.34 -13.11
N ARG A 393 -1.15 -33.60 -13.57
CA ARG A 393 -0.22 -34.56 -12.94
C ARG A 393 1.23 -34.11 -13.07
N ILE A 394 1.62 -33.58 -14.23
CA ILE A 394 2.97 -33.04 -14.45
C ILE A 394 3.21 -31.81 -13.56
N ALA A 395 2.26 -30.87 -13.52
CA ALA A 395 2.34 -29.67 -12.69
C ALA A 395 2.44 -30.04 -11.19
N LYS A 396 1.60 -30.95 -10.71
CA LYS A 396 1.64 -31.43 -9.33
C LYS A 396 2.97 -32.10 -8.98
N ARG A 397 3.55 -32.90 -9.88
CA ARG A 397 4.87 -33.51 -9.67
C ARG A 397 5.98 -32.46 -9.59
N ARG A 398 5.87 -31.39 -10.39
CA ARG A 398 6.90 -30.35 -10.46
C ARG A 398 6.84 -29.36 -9.31
N PHE A 399 5.64 -28.97 -8.87
CA PHE A 399 5.43 -27.88 -7.92
C PHE A 399 4.81 -28.33 -6.58
N GLY A 400 4.65 -29.63 -6.36
CA GLY A 400 3.94 -30.20 -5.18
C GLY A 400 2.41 -30.12 -5.29
N GLU A 401 1.90 -29.01 -5.82
CA GLU A 401 0.48 -28.77 -6.08
C GLU A 401 0.22 -28.28 -7.51
N VAL A 402 -1.04 -28.29 -7.94
CA VAL A 402 -1.40 -27.73 -9.26
C VAL A 402 -1.59 -26.22 -9.10
N PRO A 403 -0.82 -25.38 -9.82
CA PRO A 403 -1.03 -23.93 -9.84
C PRO A 403 -2.49 -23.55 -10.16
N GLU A 404 -3.10 -22.70 -9.37
CA GLU A 404 -4.50 -22.25 -9.58
C GLU A 404 -4.68 -21.58 -10.96
N PRO A 405 -3.75 -20.74 -11.48
CA PRO A 405 -3.85 -20.21 -12.83
C PRO A 405 -3.97 -21.28 -13.92
N PHE A 406 -3.32 -22.45 -13.76
CA PHE A 406 -3.47 -23.57 -14.68
C PHE A 406 -4.89 -24.14 -14.62
N THR A 407 -5.46 -24.24 -13.42
CA THR A 407 -6.81 -24.77 -13.24
C THR A 407 -7.91 -23.85 -13.77
N VAL A 408 -7.70 -22.53 -13.70
CA VAL A 408 -8.62 -21.53 -14.23
C VAL A 408 -8.50 -21.42 -15.75
N THR A 409 -7.27 -21.36 -16.28
CA THR A 409 -7.02 -21.28 -17.73
C THR A 409 -7.44 -22.57 -18.45
N ALA A 410 -7.54 -23.71 -17.74
CA ALA A 410 -7.99 -24.97 -18.28
C ALA A 410 -9.42 -24.96 -18.84
N HIS A 411 -10.25 -23.98 -18.48
CA HIS A 411 -11.54 -23.73 -19.15
C HIS A 411 -11.38 -23.39 -20.63
N HIS A 412 -10.21 -22.90 -21.06
CA HIS A 412 -9.89 -22.63 -22.46
C HIS A 412 -8.65 -23.41 -22.94
N ARG A 413 -8.85 -24.69 -23.30
CA ARG A 413 -7.78 -25.66 -23.63
C ARG A 413 -6.69 -25.14 -24.57
N ARG A 414 -7.06 -24.45 -25.66
CA ARG A 414 -6.07 -23.94 -26.63
C ARG A 414 -5.14 -22.87 -26.03
N LEU A 415 -5.68 -22.04 -25.14
CA LEU A 415 -4.90 -21.00 -24.44
C LEU A 415 -4.07 -21.60 -23.30
N LEU A 416 -4.58 -22.64 -22.62
CA LEU A 416 -3.76 -23.41 -21.67
C LEU A 416 -2.54 -24.02 -22.38
N ILE A 417 -2.73 -24.68 -23.52
CA ILE A 417 -1.62 -25.28 -24.28
C ILE A 417 -0.65 -24.19 -24.74
N ALA A 418 -1.16 -23.08 -25.30
CA ALA A 418 -0.32 -21.95 -25.70
C ALA A 418 0.51 -21.41 -24.52
N ASN A 419 -0.11 -21.22 -23.35
CA ASN A 419 0.58 -20.77 -22.14
C ASN A 419 1.65 -21.77 -21.68
N VAL A 420 1.33 -23.07 -21.63
CA VAL A 420 2.29 -24.11 -21.22
C VAL A 420 3.49 -24.17 -22.16
N VAL A 421 3.25 -24.12 -23.48
CA VAL A 421 4.33 -24.10 -24.48
C VAL A 421 5.16 -22.83 -24.35
N HIS A 422 4.51 -21.67 -24.19
CA HIS A 422 5.17 -20.38 -24.02
C HIS A 422 6.06 -20.34 -22.78
N GLU A 423 5.56 -20.76 -21.62
CA GLU A 423 6.33 -20.81 -20.37
C GLU A 423 7.53 -21.77 -20.47
N ALA A 424 7.35 -22.93 -21.13
CA ALA A 424 8.44 -23.87 -21.34
C ALA A 424 9.53 -23.33 -22.28
N LEU A 425 9.14 -22.64 -23.37
CA LEU A 425 10.08 -22.00 -24.29
C LEU A 425 10.78 -20.83 -23.62
N LEU A 426 10.05 -20.00 -22.87
CA LEU A 426 10.59 -18.89 -22.10
C LEU A 426 11.66 -19.37 -21.12
N GLN A 427 11.35 -20.38 -20.30
CA GLN A 427 12.31 -20.94 -19.36
C GLN A 427 13.58 -21.49 -20.07
N ARG A 428 13.43 -22.11 -21.24
CA ARG A 428 14.57 -22.64 -22.01
C ARG A 428 15.41 -21.54 -22.66
N ALA A 429 14.77 -20.46 -23.11
CA ALA A 429 15.42 -19.34 -23.77
C ALA A 429 16.12 -18.39 -22.79
N SER A 430 15.62 -18.27 -21.56
CA SER A 430 16.15 -17.35 -20.55
C SER A 430 17.41 -17.90 -19.89
N ARG A 431 18.58 -17.64 -20.49
CA ARG A 431 19.90 -18.12 -20.07
C ARG A 431 21.01 -17.08 -20.22
N LYS A 432 20.70 -15.87 -20.67
CA LYS A 432 21.65 -14.78 -20.93
C LYS A 432 21.89 -13.93 -19.69
N LEU A 433 20.87 -13.74 -18.86
CA LEU A 433 21.00 -13.02 -17.60
C LEU A 433 21.41 -13.96 -16.46
N PRO A 434 22.16 -13.46 -15.47
CA PRO A 434 22.26 -14.12 -14.18
C PRO A 434 20.85 -14.40 -13.63
N PRO A 435 20.56 -15.61 -13.11
CA PRO A 435 19.24 -15.93 -12.57
C PRO A 435 18.76 -14.93 -11.53
N SER A 436 19.64 -14.45 -10.65
CA SER A 436 19.29 -13.48 -9.61
C SER A 436 18.75 -12.16 -10.17
N VAL A 437 19.37 -11.62 -11.22
CA VAL A 437 18.96 -10.38 -11.90
C VAL A 437 17.58 -10.55 -12.53
N ARG A 438 17.38 -11.65 -13.27
CA ARG A 438 16.10 -11.93 -13.93
C ARG A 438 14.98 -12.12 -12.91
N GLU A 439 15.18 -13.01 -11.95
CA GLU A 439 14.13 -13.37 -11.00
C GLU A 439 13.76 -12.19 -10.08
N LEU A 440 14.71 -11.31 -9.75
CA LEU A 440 14.42 -10.09 -9.00
C LEU A 440 13.60 -9.07 -9.80
N ALA A 441 13.94 -8.85 -11.07
CA ALA A 441 13.15 -7.97 -11.93
C ALA A 441 11.71 -8.48 -12.10
N VAL A 442 11.54 -9.79 -12.33
CA VAL A 442 10.22 -10.45 -12.39
C VAL A 442 9.48 -10.30 -11.06
N PHE A 443 10.13 -10.58 -9.93
CA PHE A 443 9.51 -10.44 -8.62
C PHE A 443 9.10 -8.98 -8.32
N TRP A 444 9.93 -8.00 -8.69
CA TRP A 444 9.60 -6.59 -8.56
C TRP A 444 8.37 -6.23 -9.40
N THR A 445 8.30 -6.64 -10.67
CA THR A 445 7.12 -6.43 -11.51
C THR A 445 5.85 -7.01 -10.87
N ALA A 446 5.91 -8.25 -10.38
CA ALA A 446 4.80 -8.90 -9.68
C ALA A 446 4.34 -8.12 -8.44
N ARG A 447 5.31 -7.65 -7.64
CA ARG A 447 5.10 -6.87 -6.41
C ARG A 447 4.50 -5.50 -6.71
N SER A 448 5.03 -4.79 -7.70
CA SER A 448 4.58 -3.45 -8.12
C SER A 448 3.16 -3.45 -8.66
N ILE A 449 2.75 -4.50 -9.38
CA ILE A 449 1.35 -4.69 -9.82
C ILE A 449 0.44 -5.11 -8.65
N GLY A 450 1.01 -5.74 -7.61
CA GLY A 450 0.26 -6.26 -6.46
C GLY A 450 -0.36 -7.64 -6.68
N CYS A 451 0.23 -8.46 -7.57
CA CYS A 451 -0.21 -9.84 -7.80
C CYS A 451 0.30 -10.76 -6.68
N SER A 452 -0.56 -11.03 -5.69
CA SER A 452 -0.21 -11.88 -4.55
C SER A 452 0.20 -13.30 -4.95
N TRP A 453 -0.46 -13.91 -5.94
CA TRP A 453 -0.11 -15.26 -6.42
C TRP A 453 1.27 -15.28 -7.09
N CYS A 454 1.56 -14.27 -7.90
CA CYS A 454 2.82 -14.17 -8.63
C CYS A 454 4.01 -13.94 -7.67
N VAL A 455 3.81 -13.13 -6.63
CA VAL A 455 4.80 -12.93 -5.56
C VAL A 455 5.02 -14.23 -4.76
N ASP A 456 3.95 -14.94 -4.42
CA ASP A 456 4.00 -16.22 -3.68
C ASP A 456 4.74 -17.32 -4.47
N PHE A 457 4.36 -17.51 -5.74
CA PHE A 457 4.97 -18.48 -6.63
C PHE A 457 6.39 -18.09 -7.04
N GLY A 458 6.63 -16.81 -7.32
CA GLY A 458 7.96 -16.28 -7.65
C GLY A 458 8.95 -16.43 -6.51
N ALA A 459 8.53 -16.16 -5.26
CA ALA A 459 9.39 -16.41 -4.09
C ALA A 459 9.76 -17.90 -3.94
N MET A 460 8.82 -18.81 -4.23
CA MET A 460 9.11 -20.24 -4.25
C MET A 460 10.12 -20.60 -5.35
N LEU A 461 9.96 -20.07 -6.57
CA LEU A 461 10.93 -20.32 -7.65
C LEU A 461 12.32 -19.81 -7.29
N GLN A 462 12.42 -18.61 -6.72
CA GLN A 462 13.70 -18.08 -6.26
C GLN A 462 14.38 -18.97 -5.20
N ARG A 463 13.61 -19.52 -4.25
CA ARG A 463 14.15 -20.51 -3.31
C ARG A 463 14.65 -21.77 -4.01
N LEU A 464 13.91 -22.26 -4.99
CA LEU A 464 14.31 -23.45 -5.77
C LEU A 464 15.58 -23.21 -6.58
N ASP A 465 15.81 -21.98 -7.03
CA ASP A 465 17.03 -21.54 -7.71
C ASP A 465 18.17 -21.19 -6.72
N GLY A 466 17.98 -21.41 -5.42
CA GLY A 466 18.99 -21.18 -4.38
C GLY A 466 19.24 -19.70 -4.05
N LEU A 467 18.33 -18.81 -4.45
CA LEU A 467 18.43 -17.37 -4.18
C LEU A 467 17.99 -17.06 -2.75
N ASP A 468 18.72 -16.16 -2.09
CA ASP A 468 18.36 -15.64 -0.77
C ASP A 468 17.06 -14.84 -0.86
N VAL A 469 15.95 -15.45 -0.47
CA VAL A 469 14.64 -14.80 -0.40
C VAL A 469 14.50 -13.81 0.75
N ASP A 470 15.35 -13.86 1.77
CA ASP A 470 15.24 -12.93 2.90
C ASP A 470 15.59 -11.51 2.48
N ARG A 471 16.43 -11.34 1.44
CA ARG A 471 16.68 -10.02 0.85
C ARG A 471 15.44 -9.42 0.16
N LEU A 472 14.47 -10.23 -0.27
CA LEU A 472 13.21 -9.74 -0.85
C LEU A 472 12.38 -8.91 0.14
N THR A 473 12.62 -9.07 1.45
CA THR A 473 12.00 -8.22 2.47
C THR A 473 12.46 -6.76 2.38
N ASP A 474 13.62 -6.52 1.77
CA ASP A 474 14.26 -5.22 1.60
C ASP A 474 14.20 -4.70 0.17
N ILE A 475 13.47 -5.39 -0.73
CA ILE A 475 13.42 -5.03 -2.15
C ILE A 475 12.82 -3.65 -2.40
N ASP A 476 11.91 -3.17 -1.54
CA ASP A 476 11.37 -1.79 -1.64
C ASP A 476 12.45 -0.71 -1.48
N ASN A 477 13.62 -1.09 -0.93
CA ASN A 477 14.78 -0.22 -0.75
C ASN A 477 15.92 -0.58 -1.71
N TYR A 478 15.67 -1.35 -2.79
CA TYR A 478 16.71 -1.91 -3.68
C TYR A 478 17.73 -0.87 -4.12
N ALA A 479 17.26 0.34 -4.47
CA ALA A 479 18.10 1.44 -4.98
C ALA A 479 19.19 1.89 -4.00
N THR A 480 19.05 1.58 -2.70
CA THR A 480 20.02 1.93 -1.64
C THR A 480 20.51 0.72 -0.84
N SER A 481 19.88 -0.45 -0.98
CA SER A 481 20.16 -1.62 -0.15
C SER A 481 21.34 -2.42 -0.69
N SER A 482 22.38 -2.56 0.13
CA SER A 482 23.59 -3.36 -0.18
C SER A 482 23.32 -4.85 -0.40
N LYS A 483 22.09 -5.33 -0.17
CA LYS A 483 21.69 -6.71 -0.49
C LYS A 483 21.47 -6.97 -2.00
N PHE A 484 21.48 -5.92 -2.80
CA PHE A 484 21.32 -5.99 -4.26
C PHE A 484 22.56 -5.41 -4.95
N SER A 485 23.10 -6.17 -5.90
CA SER A 485 24.21 -5.72 -6.74
C SER A 485 23.76 -4.60 -7.68
N ASP A 486 24.69 -3.84 -8.25
CA ASP A 486 24.37 -2.76 -9.19
C ASP A 486 23.61 -3.28 -10.41
N ASP A 487 23.94 -4.48 -10.88
CA ASP A 487 23.25 -5.19 -11.95
C ASP A 487 21.78 -5.50 -11.59
N GLU A 488 21.55 -5.96 -10.37
CA GLU A 488 20.20 -6.23 -9.86
C GLU A 488 19.41 -4.94 -9.71
N ARG A 489 20.04 -3.86 -9.25
CA ARG A 489 19.40 -2.54 -9.11
C ARG A 489 19.02 -1.95 -10.46
N ALA A 490 19.91 -2.03 -11.46
CA ALA A 490 19.63 -1.57 -12.82
C ALA A 490 18.44 -2.34 -13.42
N ALA A 491 18.40 -3.66 -13.23
CA ALA A 491 17.29 -4.48 -13.70
C ALA A 491 15.96 -4.20 -12.97
N ILE A 492 15.98 -3.97 -11.65
CA ILE A 492 14.78 -3.60 -10.88
C ILE A 492 14.28 -2.21 -11.30
N ALA A 493 15.16 -1.22 -11.47
CA ALA A 493 14.80 0.12 -11.92
C ALA A 493 14.17 0.12 -13.32
N TYR A 494 14.73 -0.68 -14.23
CA TYR A 494 14.15 -0.88 -15.56
C TYR A 494 12.79 -1.59 -15.50
N ALA A 495 12.65 -2.61 -14.64
CA ALA A 495 11.38 -3.29 -14.41
C ALA A 495 10.32 -2.34 -13.83
N GLU A 496 10.71 -1.43 -12.93
CA GLU A 496 9.86 -0.37 -12.38
C GLU A 496 9.33 0.53 -13.50
N ALA A 497 10.23 1.09 -14.31
CA ALA A 497 9.90 1.96 -15.43
C ALA A 497 8.94 1.26 -16.41
N MET A 498 9.32 0.09 -16.92
CA MET A 498 8.53 -0.68 -17.88
C MET A 498 7.14 -1.08 -17.34
N THR A 499 7.01 -1.30 -16.03
CA THR A 499 5.75 -1.76 -15.41
C THR A 499 4.83 -0.62 -15.03
N ALA A 500 5.38 0.49 -14.50
CA ALA A 500 4.59 1.63 -14.03
C ALA A 500 4.07 2.48 -15.20
N ASP A 501 4.98 2.88 -16.08
CA ASP A 501 4.69 3.61 -17.31
C ASP A 501 5.78 3.29 -18.34
N PRO A 502 5.52 2.48 -19.38
CA PRO A 502 6.55 2.07 -20.33
C PRO A 502 7.20 3.26 -21.07
N HIS A 503 6.59 4.45 -21.07
CA HIS A 503 7.20 5.68 -21.61
C HIS A 503 8.30 6.26 -20.71
N SER A 504 8.43 5.79 -19.47
CA SER A 504 9.47 6.21 -18.52
C SER A 504 10.78 5.44 -18.68
N VAL A 505 10.82 4.41 -19.53
CA VAL A 505 12.07 3.73 -19.90
C VAL A 505 12.92 4.69 -20.73
N THR A 506 14.11 5.02 -20.24
CA THR A 506 15.00 5.97 -20.94
C THR A 506 16.06 5.26 -21.78
N ASP A 507 16.59 5.96 -22.78
CA ASP A 507 17.67 5.45 -23.63
C ASP A 507 18.94 5.17 -22.81
N GLU A 508 19.20 5.96 -21.75
CA GLU A 508 20.33 5.75 -20.84
C GLU A 508 20.18 4.46 -20.04
N GLN A 509 18.97 4.14 -19.55
CA GLN A 509 18.71 2.88 -18.86
C GLN A 509 18.94 1.69 -19.78
N VAL A 510 18.45 1.76 -21.02
CA VAL A 510 18.65 0.71 -22.02
C VAL A 510 20.14 0.57 -22.39
N ALA A 511 20.85 1.69 -22.52
CA ALA A 511 22.28 1.69 -22.80
C ALA A 511 23.11 1.08 -21.66
N ASP A 512 22.79 1.39 -20.39
CA ASP A 512 23.45 0.82 -19.21
C ASP A 512 23.20 -0.70 -19.12
N LEU A 513 21.95 -1.15 -19.29
CA LEU A 513 21.64 -2.58 -19.32
C LEU A 513 22.32 -3.32 -20.48
N ARG A 514 22.43 -2.68 -21.65
CA ARG A 514 23.16 -3.24 -22.79
C ARG A 514 24.65 -3.35 -22.50
N ALA A 515 25.24 -2.37 -21.80
CA ALA A 515 26.64 -2.43 -21.37
C ALA A 515 26.89 -3.57 -20.37
N ARG A 516 25.94 -3.83 -19.46
CA ARG A 516 26.02 -4.89 -18.44
C ARG A 516 25.77 -6.29 -18.99
N PHE A 517 24.75 -6.46 -19.82
CA PHE A 517 24.22 -7.78 -20.18
C PHE A 517 24.23 -8.09 -21.68
N GLY A 518 24.69 -7.15 -22.50
CA GLY A 518 24.59 -7.22 -23.96
C GLY A 518 23.15 -7.14 -24.47
N GLU A 519 22.98 -7.09 -25.79
CA GLU A 519 21.66 -6.96 -26.42
C GLU A 519 20.74 -8.14 -26.09
N ALA A 520 21.30 -9.36 -26.09
CA ALA A 520 20.54 -10.56 -25.78
C ALA A 520 20.03 -10.59 -24.32
N GLY A 521 20.82 -10.06 -23.38
CA GLY A 521 20.42 -9.93 -21.98
C GLY A 521 19.31 -8.89 -21.78
N VAL A 522 19.39 -7.75 -22.46
CA VAL A 522 18.32 -6.72 -22.45
C VAL A 522 17.02 -7.32 -22.99
N ILE A 523 17.05 -8.00 -24.14
CA ILE A 523 15.85 -8.65 -24.70
C ILE A 523 15.28 -9.70 -23.73
N GLU A 524 16.12 -10.52 -23.11
CA GLU A 524 15.66 -11.48 -22.09
C GLU A 524 14.96 -10.78 -20.92
N LEU A 525 15.55 -9.69 -20.40
CA LEU A 525 15.02 -8.93 -19.27
C LEU A 525 13.66 -8.31 -19.62
N THR A 526 13.59 -7.56 -20.71
CA THR A 526 12.37 -6.92 -21.21
C THR A 526 11.26 -7.94 -21.46
N TYR A 527 11.59 -9.09 -22.07
CA TYR A 527 10.61 -10.12 -22.34
C TYR A 527 10.05 -10.72 -21.04
N GLN A 528 10.91 -11.03 -20.07
CA GLN A 528 10.52 -11.58 -18.77
C GLN A 528 9.62 -10.62 -17.98
N ILE A 529 9.97 -9.34 -17.94
CA ILE A 529 9.14 -8.29 -17.34
C ILE A 529 7.78 -8.19 -18.05
N GLY A 530 7.76 -8.26 -19.39
CA GLY A 530 6.54 -8.24 -20.19
C GLY A 530 5.60 -9.43 -19.90
N VAL A 531 6.16 -10.64 -19.80
CA VAL A 531 5.37 -11.83 -19.45
C VAL A 531 4.84 -11.74 -18.02
N GLU A 532 5.62 -11.24 -17.07
CA GLU A 532 5.14 -11.04 -15.71
C GLU A 532 4.02 -9.99 -15.63
N ASN A 533 4.17 -8.89 -16.38
CA ASN A 533 3.13 -7.90 -16.57
C ASN A 533 1.81 -8.52 -17.09
N MET A 534 1.89 -9.48 -18.01
CA MET A 534 0.73 -10.23 -18.51
C MET A 534 0.15 -11.16 -17.43
N ARG A 535 0.99 -12.00 -16.80
CA ARG A 535 0.57 -12.94 -15.74
C ARG A 535 -0.12 -12.24 -14.58
N ALA A 536 0.50 -11.18 -14.06
CA ALA A 536 0.00 -10.42 -12.93
C ALA A 536 -1.36 -9.77 -13.21
N ARG A 537 -1.56 -9.22 -14.41
CA ARG A 537 -2.85 -8.65 -14.85
C ARG A 537 -3.91 -9.73 -15.01
N MET A 538 -3.58 -10.88 -15.61
CA MET A 538 -4.52 -11.99 -15.77
C MET A 538 -4.96 -12.56 -14.41
N ASN A 539 -4.01 -12.85 -13.53
CA ASN A 539 -4.30 -13.36 -12.19
C ASN A 539 -5.14 -12.38 -11.36
N SER A 540 -4.79 -11.10 -11.39
CA SER A 540 -5.55 -10.05 -10.70
C SER A 540 -6.97 -9.90 -11.27
N ALA A 541 -7.13 -9.98 -12.59
CA ALA A 541 -8.43 -9.91 -13.25
C ALA A 541 -9.32 -11.12 -12.94
N LEU A 542 -8.73 -12.31 -12.77
CA LEU A 542 -9.43 -13.56 -12.43
C LEU A 542 -9.60 -13.77 -10.92
N GLY A 543 -9.06 -12.87 -10.08
CA GLY A 543 -9.14 -12.96 -8.63
C GLY A 543 -8.31 -14.11 -8.05
N ILE A 544 -7.26 -14.54 -8.74
CA ILE A 544 -6.33 -15.58 -8.28
C ILE A 544 -5.40 -14.98 -7.23
N THR A 545 -5.30 -15.63 -6.08
CA THR A 545 -4.48 -15.16 -4.94
C THR A 545 -3.49 -16.21 -4.50
N GLU A 546 -2.55 -15.84 -3.62
CA GLU A 546 -1.53 -16.75 -3.06
C GLU A 546 -2.10 -18.12 -2.68
N GLN A 547 -1.37 -19.19 -3.02
CA GLN A 547 -1.74 -20.58 -2.70
C GLN A 547 -0.90 -21.15 -1.54
N GLY A 548 0.02 -20.35 -0.98
CA GLY A 548 0.89 -20.79 0.10
C GLY A 548 2.18 -21.44 -0.38
N PHE A 549 2.60 -21.16 -1.62
CA PHE A 549 3.89 -21.61 -2.13
C PHE A 549 5.08 -21.07 -1.31
N ASN A 550 4.92 -19.87 -0.73
CA ASN A 550 5.92 -19.22 0.11
C ASN A 550 5.82 -19.58 1.60
N SER A 551 4.73 -20.21 2.08
CA SER A 551 4.54 -20.53 3.51
C SER A 551 5.37 -21.71 4.02
N GLY A 552 6.28 -22.27 3.21
CA GLY A 552 7.13 -23.42 3.60
C GLY A 552 6.42 -24.76 3.57
N ASP A 553 5.09 -24.78 3.66
CA ASP A 553 4.29 -26.02 3.65
C ASP A 553 4.15 -26.67 2.26
N ALA A 554 4.23 -25.89 1.18
CA ALA A 554 3.97 -26.37 -0.19
C ALA A 554 5.19 -27.00 -0.92
N CYS A 555 6.37 -27.05 -0.28
CA CYS A 555 7.60 -27.51 -0.93
C CYS A 555 8.34 -28.55 -0.07
N ARG A 556 7.69 -29.69 0.24
CA ARG A 556 8.43 -30.91 0.63
C ARG A 556 8.85 -31.63 -0.64
N VAL A 557 10.01 -31.28 -1.16
CA VAL A 557 10.76 -32.15 -2.08
C VAL A 557 11.27 -33.33 -1.25
N PRO A 558 10.91 -34.59 -1.54
CA PRO A 558 11.56 -35.73 -0.91
C PRO A 558 12.97 -35.80 -1.49
N TRP A 559 13.96 -35.41 -0.70
CA TRP A 559 15.33 -35.84 -0.98
C TRP A 559 15.35 -37.34 -0.68
N ALA A 560 15.75 -38.14 -1.67
CA ALA A 560 16.22 -39.48 -1.37
C ALA A 560 17.38 -39.30 -0.37
N ALA A 561 17.21 -39.84 0.84
CA ALA A 561 18.31 -39.91 1.78
C ALA A 561 19.46 -40.68 1.10
N PRO A 562 20.71 -40.20 1.16
CA PRO A 562 21.83 -41.09 0.87
C PRO A 562 21.79 -42.21 1.90
N ASP A 563 21.87 -43.45 1.41
CA ASP A 563 21.89 -44.67 2.21
C ASP A 563 22.84 -44.52 3.40
N VAL A 564 22.28 -44.61 4.62
CA VAL A 564 23.07 -44.82 5.83
C VAL A 564 23.33 -46.33 5.89
N PRO A 565 24.58 -46.81 5.79
CA PRO A 565 24.88 -48.20 6.04
C PRO A 565 24.58 -48.47 7.52
N SER A 566 23.68 -49.42 7.76
CA SER A 566 23.46 -50.03 9.06
C SER A 566 24.78 -50.53 9.63
N ALA A 567 25.06 -50.15 10.88
CA ALA A 567 26.14 -50.71 11.66
C ALA A 567 25.97 -52.24 11.79
N GLU A 568 27.00 -52.99 11.42
CA GLU A 568 27.21 -54.36 11.89
C GLU A 568 28.70 -54.72 11.85
N SER A 569 29.24 -55.02 13.04
CA SER A 569 30.42 -55.86 13.31
C SER A 569 31.82 -55.40 12.87
N ARG A 570 32.53 -54.69 13.76
CA ARG A 570 33.73 -55.18 14.49
C ARG A 570 34.22 -54.16 15.49
#